data_AF-A0A3A1YLP0-F1
#
_entry.id   AF-A0A3A1YLP0-F1
#
_cell.length_a   1.000
_cell.length_b   1.000
_cell.length_c   1.000
_cell.angle_alpha   90.00
_cell.angle_beta   90.00
_cell.angle_gamma   90.00
#
_symmetry.space_group_name_H-M   'P 1'
#
loop_
_entity.id
_entity.type
_entity.pdbx_description
1 polymer ?
#
loop_
_entity_poly.entity_id
_entity_poly.type
_entity_poly.pdbx_seq_one_letter_code
_entity_poly.pdbx_strand_id
1 'polypeptide(L)'
;MTTLQPDTAIRLLLRATTARREERFVVLAVRTYFIRIMNASMKKLRAYGLRPVVAPVAAELALNRAATARSFPEFVTRLIDDDRDVADLVIRAIRLYAERFAAMTTEAIEQEVGAIGRDMCAAAQTVSRNLSFISPVDA
;
A
#
# COMPACT_ATOMS: atom_id res chain seq x y z
N MET A 1 -5.86 17.41 -5.46
CA MET A 1 -4.98 16.31 -5.05
C MET A 1 -3.67 16.50 -5.76
N THR A 2 -2.62 16.88 -5.03
CA THR A 2 -1.25 16.92 -5.54
C THR A 2 -0.85 15.49 -5.93
N THR A 3 -0.53 15.28 -7.20
CA THR A 3 -0.16 13.97 -7.74
C THR A 3 1.24 13.60 -7.27
N LEU A 4 1.40 12.41 -6.70
CA LEU A 4 2.69 11.99 -6.14
C LEU A 4 3.62 11.53 -7.26
N GLN A 5 4.83 12.07 -7.32
CA GLN A 5 5.83 11.58 -8.28
C GLN A 5 6.27 10.15 -7.91
N PRO A 6 6.46 9.23 -8.88
CA PRO A 6 6.81 7.83 -8.63
C PRO A 6 8.07 7.69 -7.77
N ASP A 7 9.13 8.41 -8.10
CA ASP A 7 10.37 8.47 -7.33
C ASP A 7 10.17 8.89 -5.87
N THR A 8 9.27 9.85 -5.65
CA THR A 8 8.95 10.31 -4.30
C THR A 8 8.21 9.22 -3.53
N ALA A 9 7.28 8.52 -4.16
CA ALA A 9 6.60 7.37 -3.57
C ALA A 9 7.58 6.25 -3.20
N ILE A 10 8.49 5.89 -4.11
CA ILE A 10 9.54 4.89 -3.88
C ILE A 10 10.39 5.30 -2.67
N ARG A 11 10.96 6.51 -2.67
CA ARG A 11 11.79 7.00 -1.56
C ARG A 11 11.04 7.05 -0.23
N LEU A 12 9.78 7.46 -0.25
CA LEU A 12 8.91 7.49 0.92
C LEU A 12 8.76 6.09 1.51
N LEU A 13 8.46 5.09 0.68
CA LEU A 13 8.25 3.72 1.12
C LEU A 13 9.51 3.08 1.68
N LEU A 14 10.64 3.26 0.99
CA LEU A 14 11.93 2.73 1.45
C LEU A 14 12.36 3.35 2.78
N ARG A 15 12.03 4.63 3.03
CA ARG A 15 12.31 5.30 4.31
C ARG A 15 11.32 4.94 5.41
N ALA A 16 10.06 4.71 5.06
CA ALA A 16 9.02 4.37 6.02
C ALA A 16 9.10 2.91 6.52
N THR A 17 9.88 2.07 5.85
CA THR A 17 10.05 0.65 6.15
C THR A 17 11.51 0.34 6.52
N THR A 18 11.79 0.41 7.81
CA THR A 18 13.12 0.21 8.39
C THR A 18 13.37 -1.21 8.88
N ALA A 19 12.31 -2.02 9.01
CA ALA A 19 12.40 -3.40 9.48
C ALA A 19 11.55 -4.37 8.64
N ARG A 20 11.95 -5.65 8.63
CA ARG A 20 11.28 -6.74 7.88
C ARG A 20 9.78 -6.87 8.13
N ARG A 21 9.31 -6.53 9.34
CA ARG A 21 7.87 -6.53 9.66
C ARG A 21 7.09 -5.43 8.93
N GLU A 22 7.71 -4.27 8.74
CA GLU A 22 7.14 -3.13 8.02
C GLU A 22 7.09 -3.42 6.52
N GLU A 23 8.14 -4.04 5.98
CA GLU A 23 8.16 -4.55 4.60
C GLU A 23 7.01 -5.52 4.34
N ARG A 24 6.83 -6.52 5.22
CA ARG A 24 5.74 -7.50 5.15
C ARG A 24 4.38 -6.83 5.20
N PHE A 25 4.20 -5.86 6.09
CA PHE A 25 2.97 -5.09 6.19
C PHE A 25 2.67 -4.33 4.89
N VAL A 26 3.66 -3.64 4.31
CA VAL A 26 3.47 -2.92 3.04
C VAL A 26 3.09 -3.87 1.91
N VAL A 27 3.80 -4.99 1.76
CA VAL A 27 3.50 -6.01 0.75
C VAL A 27 2.07 -6.54 0.91
N LEU A 28 1.65 -6.82 2.15
CA LEU A 28 0.31 -7.29 2.46
C LEU A 28 -0.74 -6.22 2.10
N ALA A 29 -0.58 -5.00 2.61
CA ALA A 29 -1.51 -3.90 2.38
C ALA A 29 -1.73 -3.63 0.89
N VAL A 30 -0.65 -3.55 0.10
CA VAL A 30 -0.70 -3.36 -1.35
C VAL A 30 -1.44 -4.51 -2.02
N ARG A 31 -1.03 -5.76 -1.76
CA ARG A 31 -1.66 -6.94 -2.39
C ARG A 31 -3.14 -7.01 -2.07
N THR A 32 -3.53 -6.87 -0.81
CA THR A 32 -4.93 -6.93 -0.41
C THR A 32 -5.73 -5.79 -1.05
N TYR A 33 -5.19 -4.58 -1.11
CA TYR A 33 -5.87 -3.46 -1.74
C TYR A 33 -6.04 -3.66 -3.25
N PHE A 34 -4.98 -4.09 -3.94
CA PHE A 34 -4.97 -4.24 -5.39
C PHE A 34 -5.91 -5.36 -5.83
N ILE A 35 -5.90 -6.50 -5.12
CA ILE A 35 -6.87 -7.58 -5.32
C ILE A 35 -8.31 -7.07 -5.10
N ARG A 36 -8.55 -6.24 -4.08
CA ARG A 36 -9.88 -5.64 -3.86
C ARG A 36 -10.30 -4.70 -4.98
N ILE A 37 -9.39 -3.92 -5.55
CA ILE A 37 -9.67 -3.05 -6.71
C ILE A 37 -10.00 -3.89 -7.93
N MET A 38 -9.18 -4.90 -8.23
CA MET A 38 -9.38 -5.80 -9.38
C MET A 38 -10.75 -6.49 -9.36
N ASN A 39 -11.25 -6.81 -8.16
CA ASN A 39 -12.53 -7.50 -7.98
C ASN A 39 -13.71 -6.56 -7.63
N ALA A 40 -13.50 -5.24 -7.60
CA ALA A 40 -14.56 -4.30 -7.25
C ALA A 40 -15.46 -3.99 -8.47
N SER A 41 -16.75 -3.80 -8.21
CA SER A 41 -17.69 -3.35 -9.25
C SER A 41 -17.34 -1.93 -9.71
N MET A 42 -17.65 -1.62 -10.98
CA MET A 42 -17.42 -0.28 -11.53
C MET A 42 -18.09 0.83 -10.72
N LYS A 43 -19.28 0.56 -10.16
CA LYS A 43 -20.00 1.50 -9.28
C LYS A 43 -19.19 1.81 -8.02
N LYS A 44 -18.63 0.78 -7.38
CA LYS A 44 -17.80 0.92 -6.18
C LYS A 44 -16.53 1.70 -6.48
N LEU A 45 -15.84 1.37 -7.57
CA LEU A 45 -14.62 2.08 -7.99
C LEU A 45 -14.88 3.57 -8.20
N ARG A 46 -15.94 3.95 -8.92
CA ARG A 46 -16.32 5.37 -9.10
C ARG A 46 -16.63 6.07 -7.78
N ALA A 47 -17.35 5.41 -6.88
CA ALA A 47 -17.69 5.98 -5.57
C ALA A 47 -16.45 6.29 -4.73
N TYR A 48 -15.36 5.54 -4.92
CA TYR A 48 -14.06 5.79 -4.28
C TYR A 48 -13.11 6.67 -5.11
N GLY A 49 -13.60 7.31 -6.18
CA GLY A 49 -12.80 8.19 -7.04
C GLY A 49 -11.77 7.45 -7.91
N LEU A 50 -11.93 6.14 -8.11
CA LEU A 50 -11.07 5.34 -8.96
C LEU A 50 -11.64 5.22 -10.36
N ARG A 51 -10.75 5.21 -11.37
CA ARG A 51 -11.12 4.96 -12.76
C ARG A 51 -11.45 3.46 -12.95
N PRO A 52 -12.71 3.09 -13.29
CA PRO A 52 -13.18 1.70 -13.18
C PRO A 52 -12.48 0.68 -14.08
N VAL A 53 -11.85 1.11 -15.15
CA VAL A 53 -11.08 0.24 -16.05
C VAL A 53 -9.59 0.39 -15.78
N VAL A 54 -9.11 1.64 -15.67
CA VAL A 54 -7.67 1.92 -15.51
C VAL A 54 -7.12 1.40 -14.19
N ALA A 55 -7.81 1.63 -13.06
CA ALA A 55 -7.27 1.24 -11.74
C ALA A 55 -7.14 -0.28 -11.57
N PRO A 56 -8.12 -1.13 -11.95
CA PRO A 56 -7.95 -2.58 -11.96
C PRO A 56 -6.78 -3.06 -12.83
N VAL A 57 -6.67 -2.55 -14.06
CA VAL A 57 -5.62 -2.95 -15.00
C VAL A 57 -4.24 -2.53 -14.49
N ALA A 58 -4.10 -1.29 -14.01
CA ALA A 58 -2.86 -0.81 -13.43
C ALA A 58 -2.45 -1.64 -12.21
N ALA A 59 -3.40 -1.99 -11.34
CA ALA A 59 -3.15 -2.84 -10.18
C ALA A 59 -2.67 -4.25 -10.58
N GLU A 60 -3.31 -4.88 -11.56
CA GLU A 60 -2.92 -6.20 -12.06
C GLU A 60 -1.51 -6.19 -12.65
N LEU A 61 -1.22 -5.26 -13.57
CA LEU A 61 0.09 -5.13 -14.20
C LEU A 61 1.19 -4.86 -13.16
N ALA A 62 0.93 -3.99 -12.19
CA ALA A 62 1.87 -3.70 -11.12
C ALA A 62 2.19 -4.93 -10.27
N LEU A 63 1.18 -5.73 -9.88
CA LEU A 63 1.41 -6.96 -9.13
C LEU A 63 2.20 -7.99 -9.95
N ASN A 64 1.91 -8.12 -11.24
CA ASN A 64 2.62 -9.03 -12.12
C ASN A 64 4.11 -8.66 -12.26
N ARG A 65 4.43 -7.36 -12.43
CA ARG A 65 5.82 -6.88 -12.44
C ARG A 65 6.53 -7.18 -11.11
N ALA A 66 5.87 -6.89 -10.00
CA ALA A 66 6.44 -7.03 -8.66
C ALA A 66 6.57 -8.49 -8.20
N ALA A 67 5.86 -9.44 -8.81
CA ALA A 67 5.86 -10.85 -8.43
C ALA A 67 7.25 -11.52 -8.51
N THR A 68 8.13 -11.01 -9.36
CA THR A 68 9.48 -11.53 -9.59
C THR A 68 10.54 -10.92 -8.67
N ALA A 69 10.17 -9.94 -7.84
CA ALA A 69 11.11 -9.26 -6.96
C ALA A 69 11.64 -10.19 -5.86
N ARG A 70 12.95 -10.12 -5.61
CA ARG A 70 13.67 -10.94 -4.62
C ARG A 70 13.96 -10.19 -3.33
N SER A 71 13.79 -8.88 -3.33
CA SER A 71 13.97 -8.00 -2.18
C SER A 71 12.85 -6.97 -2.09
N PHE A 72 12.65 -6.39 -0.90
CA PHE A 72 11.64 -5.35 -0.73
C PHE A 72 11.92 -4.08 -1.56
N PRO A 73 13.17 -3.58 -1.65
CA PRO A 73 13.45 -2.44 -2.53
C PRO A 73 13.14 -2.72 -4.00
N GLU A 74 13.51 -3.90 -4.50
CA GLU A 74 13.19 -4.33 -5.86
C GLU A 74 11.67 -4.47 -6.07
N PHE A 75 10.95 -4.96 -5.05
CA PHE A 75 9.49 -5.04 -5.08
C PHE A 75 8.87 -3.65 -5.25
N VAL A 76 9.28 -2.66 -4.45
CA VAL A 76 8.73 -1.29 -4.52
C VAL A 76 9.03 -0.65 -5.87
N THR A 77 10.27 -0.76 -6.37
CA THR A 77 10.65 -0.17 -7.67
C THR A 77 9.88 -0.82 -8.82
N ARG A 78 9.78 -2.15 -8.87
CA ARG A 78 9.03 -2.86 -9.94
C ARG A 78 7.53 -2.68 -9.86
N LEU A 79 6.99 -2.56 -8.65
CA LEU A 79 5.57 -2.31 -8.45
C LEU A 79 5.19 -0.97 -9.09
N ILE A 80 5.93 0.08 -8.76
CA ILE A 80 5.66 1.45 -9.20
C ILE A 80 6.07 1.68 -10.65
N ASP A 81 7.29 1.30 -11.08
CA ASP A 81 7.73 1.32 -12.49
C ASP A 81 7.43 2.65 -13.23
N ASP A 82 7.76 3.79 -12.59
CA ASP A 82 7.45 5.15 -13.06
C ASP A 82 5.96 5.45 -13.35
N ASP A 83 5.05 4.56 -12.94
CA ASP A 83 3.62 4.71 -13.10
C ASP A 83 3.03 5.52 -11.94
N ARG A 84 2.53 6.71 -12.29
CA ARG A 84 1.92 7.66 -11.34
C ARG A 84 0.62 7.13 -10.73
N ASP A 85 -0.21 6.46 -11.52
CA ASP A 85 -1.47 5.90 -11.03
C ASP A 85 -1.19 4.80 -10.02
N VAL A 86 -0.20 3.96 -10.30
CA VAL A 86 0.22 2.92 -9.36
C VAL A 86 0.83 3.53 -8.11
N ALA A 87 1.69 4.55 -8.22
CA ALA A 87 2.25 5.25 -7.07
C ALA A 87 1.15 5.76 -6.11
N ASP A 88 0.13 6.43 -6.66
CA ASP A 88 -1.01 6.93 -5.88
C ASP A 88 -1.81 5.79 -5.24
N LEU A 89 -2.07 4.70 -5.98
CA LEU A 89 -2.76 3.51 -5.47
C LEU A 89 -1.99 2.82 -4.34
N VAL A 90 -0.67 2.72 -4.46
CA VAL A 90 0.20 2.11 -3.43
C VAL A 90 0.15 2.92 -2.14
N ILE A 91 0.35 4.24 -2.22
CA ILE A 91 0.29 5.09 -1.03
C ILE A 91 -1.10 5.06 -0.41
N ARG A 92 -2.15 5.07 -1.24
CA ARG A 92 -3.54 4.95 -0.78
C ARG A 92 -3.78 3.62 -0.05
N ALA A 93 -3.27 2.51 -0.58
CA ALA A 93 -3.37 1.20 0.07
C ALA A 93 -2.75 1.24 1.46
N ILE A 94 -1.53 1.74 1.56
CA ILE A 94 -0.76 1.70 2.80
C ILE A 94 -1.39 2.61 3.85
N ARG A 95 -1.81 3.83 3.49
CA ARG A 95 -2.53 4.72 4.41
C ARG A 95 -3.81 4.08 4.93
N LEU A 96 -4.63 3.53 4.03
CA LEU A 96 -5.89 2.86 4.39
C LEU A 96 -5.66 1.72 5.39
N TYR A 97 -4.72 0.82 5.11
CA TYR A 97 -4.48 -0.32 5.98
C TYR A 97 -3.72 0.06 7.25
N ALA A 98 -2.88 1.09 7.23
CA ALA A 98 -2.19 1.57 8.41
C ALA A 98 -3.18 2.20 9.40
N GLU A 99 -4.08 3.06 8.92
CA GLU A 99 -5.17 3.63 9.72
C GLU A 99 -6.12 2.54 10.23
N ARG A 100 -6.54 1.62 9.35
CA ARG A 100 -7.46 0.54 9.72
C ARG A 100 -6.86 -0.38 10.78
N PHE A 101 -5.62 -0.82 10.63
CA PHE A 101 -4.97 -1.73 11.59
C PHE A 101 -4.55 -1.00 12.87
N ALA A 102 -4.34 0.31 12.84
CA ALA A 102 -4.15 1.11 14.05
C ALA A 102 -5.44 1.24 14.87
N ALA A 103 -6.60 1.23 14.22
CA ALA A 103 -7.91 1.37 14.86
C ALA A 103 -8.57 0.02 15.25
N MET A 104 -8.06 -1.11 14.76
CA MET A 104 -8.59 -2.44 15.05
C MET A 104 -7.92 -3.06 16.27
N THR A 105 -8.65 -3.91 17.01
CA THR A 105 -8.03 -4.75 18.04
C THR A 105 -7.14 -5.80 17.40
N THR A 106 -6.15 -6.27 18.14
CA THR A 106 -5.23 -7.31 17.69
C THR A 106 -5.97 -8.58 17.27
N GLU A 107 -7.01 -8.98 18.00
CA GLU A 107 -7.81 -10.17 17.72
C GLU A 107 -8.54 -10.05 16.38
N ALA A 108 -9.07 -8.86 16.06
CA ALA A 108 -9.75 -8.61 14.79
C ALA A 108 -8.75 -8.63 13.61
N ILE A 109 -7.51 -8.19 13.83
CA ILE A 109 -6.45 -8.28 12.82
C ILE A 109 -6.03 -9.74 12.64
N GLU A 110 -5.84 -10.50 13.73
CA GLU A 110 -5.50 -11.92 13.67
C GLU A 110 -6.57 -12.75 12.94
N GLN A 111 -7.84 -12.38 13.02
CA GLN A 111 -8.90 -12.99 12.22
C GLN A 111 -8.78 -12.68 10.71
N GLU A 112 -8.24 -11.52 10.33
CA GLU A 112 -8.08 -11.12 8.92
C GLU A 112 -6.77 -11.63 8.30
N VAL A 113 -5.68 -11.67 9.07
CA VAL A 113 -4.32 -11.96 8.55
C VAL A 113 -3.65 -13.17 9.21
N GLY A 114 -4.32 -13.83 10.14
CA GLY A 114 -3.81 -15.00 10.87
C GLY A 114 -2.85 -14.64 12.02
N ALA A 115 -2.08 -15.62 12.48
CA ALA A 115 -1.19 -15.53 13.64
C ALA A 115 -0.10 -14.44 13.57
N ILE A 116 0.06 -13.76 12.44
CA ILE A 116 0.96 -12.60 12.28
C ILE A 116 0.29 -11.27 12.66
N GLY A 117 -0.95 -11.28 13.17
CA GLY A 117 -1.72 -10.06 13.41
C GLY A 117 -1.10 -9.07 14.39
N ARG A 118 -0.46 -9.56 15.47
CA ARG A 118 0.31 -8.70 16.40
C ARG A 118 1.44 -7.95 15.72
N ASP A 119 2.24 -8.66 14.91
CA ASP A 119 3.35 -8.05 14.15
C ASP A 119 2.83 -7.02 13.14
N MET A 120 1.69 -7.29 12.51
CA MET A 120 1.07 -6.39 11.54
C MET A 120 0.49 -5.12 12.18
N CYS A 121 -0.05 -5.20 13.39
CA CYS A 121 -0.53 -4.02 14.12
C CYS A 121 0.63 -3.07 14.48
N ALA A 122 1.71 -3.61 15.05
CA ALA A 122 2.89 -2.82 15.39
C ALA A 122 3.58 -2.22 14.14
N ALA A 123 3.65 -3.00 13.05
CA ALA A 123 4.14 -2.52 11.77
C ALA A 123 3.25 -1.40 11.19
N ALA A 124 1.93 -1.55 11.23
CA ALA A 124 0.98 -0.54 10.76
C ALA A 124 1.14 0.79 11.50
N GLN A 125 1.28 0.76 12.83
CA GLN A 125 1.50 1.96 13.65
C GLN A 125 2.83 2.65 13.30
N THR A 126 3.89 1.85 13.11
CA THR A 126 5.23 2.36 12.75
C THR A 126 5.22 2.98 11.36
N VAL A 127 4.65 2.30 10.36
CA VAL A 127 4.53 2.81 9.00
C VAL A 127 3.65 4.06 8.95
N SER A 128 2.50 4.08 9.65
CA SER A 128 1.64 5.27 9.74
C SER A 128 2.41 6.48 10.26
N ARG A 129 3.13 6.30 11.38
CA ARG A 129 3.97 7.33 11.99
C ARG A 129 5.07 7.80 11.04
N ASN A 130 5.81 6.89 10.41
CA ASN A 130 6.88 7.26 9.50
C ASN A 130 6.33 8.02 8.28
N LEU A 131 5.19 7.60 7.74
CA LEU A 131 4.55 8.29 6.61
C LEU A 131 4.07 9.70 6.98
N SER A 132 3.64 9.96 8.22
CA SER A 132 3.24 11.30 8.67
C SER A 132 4.43 12.23 8.89
N PHE A 133 5.61 11.69 9.24
CA PHE A 133 6.83 12.49 9.36
C PHE A 133 7.54 12.78 8.03
N ILE A 134 7.38 11.89 7.04
CA ILE A 134 8.07 11.99 5.75
C ILE A 134 7.17 12.62 4.66
N SER A 135 5.83 12.51 4.79
CA SER A 135 4.94 13.27 3.93
C SER A 135 5.01 14.75 4.31
N PRO A 136 5.32 15.68 3.40
CA PRO A 136 5.01 17.07 3.64
C PRO A 136 3.49 17.16 3.70
N VAL A 137 2.96 17.38 4.89
CA VAL A 137 1.66 18.02 5.04
C VAL A 137 1.85 19.39 4.41
N ASP A 138 1.19 19.62 3.27
CA ASP A 138 0.90 20.92 2.68
C ASP A 138 1.88 22.06 3.06
N ALA A 139 2.94 22.22 2.27
CA ALA A 139 3.72 23.46 2.20
C ALA A 139 3.68 23.99 0.77
#